data_AF-A0A1Q9XIL9-F1
#
_entry.id   AF-A0A1Q9XIL9-F1
#
_cell.length_a   1.000
_cell.length_b   1.000
_cell.length_c   1.000
_cell.angle_alpha   90.00
_cell.angle_beta   90.00
_cell.angle_gamma   90.00
#
_symmetry.space_group_name_H-M   'P 1'
#
loop_
_entity.id
_entity.type
_entity.pdbx_description
1 polymer ?
#
loop_
_entity_poly.entity_id
_entity_poly.type
_entity_poly.pdbx_seq_one_letter_code
_entity_poly.pdbx_strand_id
1 'polypeptide(L)' 'MSEISHRLIRKAIRDLGKCTSEITRSICWAGSTAMIELAYAESLITGAEHDQYRNEVEQADRKLGGVDA' A
#
# COMPACT_ATOMS: atom_id res chain seq x y z
N MET A 1 -17.04 -9.00 -2.30
CA MET A 1 -15.93 -8.09 -1.94
C MET A 1 -16.02 -7.77 -0.45
N SER A 2 -14.90 -7.83 0.26
CA SER A 2 -14.84 -7.62 1.71
C SER A 2 -14.53 -6.15 2.02
N GLU A 3 -15.52 -5.39 2.51
CA GLU A 3 -15.35 -3.97 2.89
C GLU A 3 -14.20 -3.77 3.90
N ILE A 4 -13.99 -4.75 4.78
CA ILE A 4 -12.90 -4.76 5.76
C ILE A 4 -11.54 -4.78 5.05
N SER A 5 -11.37 -5.62 4.04
CA SER A 5 -10.12 -5.71 3.28
C SER A 5 -9.77 -4.39 2.61
N HIS A 6 -10.75 -3.73 1.96
CA HIS A 6 -10.54 -2.40 1.36
C HIS A 6 -10.13 -1.36 2.41
N ARG A 7 -10.79 -1.35 3.58
CA ARG A 7 -10.49 -0.41 4.65
C ARG A 7 -9.07 -0.62 5.18
N LEU A 8 -8.65 -1.87 5.37
CA LEU A 8 -7.31 -2.21 5.85
C LEU A 8 -6.22 -1.84 4.84
N ILE A 9 -6.40 -2.14 3.56
CA ILE A 9 -5.46 -1.76 2.50
C ILE A 9 -5.30 -0.24 2.44
N ARG A 10 -6.42 0.52 2.37
CA ARG A 10 -6.37 1.99 2.35
C ARG A 10 -5.73 2.59 3.60
N LYS A 11 -5.89 1.93 4.75
CA LYS A 11 -5.20 2.33 5.98
C LYS A 11 -3.69 2.12 5.86
N ALA A 12 -3.24 0.96 5.38
CA ALA A 12 -1.83 0.67 5.17
C ALA A 12 -1.17 1.69 4.21
N ILE A 13 -1.82 2.00 3.08
CA ILE A 13 -1.36 3.02 2.12
C ILE A 13 -1.24 4.40 2.77
N ARG A 14 -2.22 4.80 3.59
CA ARG A 14 -2.14 6.08 4.32
C ARG A 14 -1.03 6.10 5.36
N ASP A 15 -0.81 4.99 6.05
CA ASP A 15 0.19 4.91 7.10
C ASP A 15 1.61 4.85 6.54
N LEU A 16 1.81 4.35 5.31
CA LEU A 16 3.08 4.49 4.58
C LEU A 16 3.53 5.95 4.53
N GLY A 17 2.61 6.88 4.27
CA GLY A 17 2.85 8.33 4.28
C GLY A 17 3.36 8.92 5.61
N LYS A 18 3.36 8.14 6.69
CA LYS A 18 3.83 8.53 8.02
C LYS A 18 5.18 7.90 8.39
N CYS A 19 5.69 6.98 7.55
CA CYS A 19 6.95 6.29 7.77
C CYS A 19 8.09 7.10 7.15
N THR A 20 8.73 7.95 7.95
CA THR A 20 9.63 9.01 7.45
C THR A 20 11.11 8.62 7.42
N SER A 21 11.55 7.60 8.18
CA SER A 21 12.92 7.09 8.05
C SER A 21 13.01 6.09 6.91
N GLU A 22 14.16 5.99 6.25
CA GLU A 22 14.38 5.05 5.14
C GLU A 22 14.00 3.60 5.52
N ILE A 23 14.42 3.16 6.72
CA ILE A 23 14.12 1.82 7.24
C ILE A 23 12.61 1.66 7.46
N THR A 24 11.96 2.61 8.13
CA THR A 24 10.51 2.50 8.41
C THR A 24 9.69 2.59 7.13
N ARG A 25 10.07 3.44 6.18
CA ARG A 25 9.45 3.54 4.85
C ARG A 25 9.49 2.18 4.13
N SER A 26 10.67 1.55 4.11
CA SER A 26 10.86 0.25 3.44
C SER A 26 9.99 -0.85 4.05
N ILE A 27 9.88 -0.90 5.39
CA ILE A 27 9.01 -1.84 6.11
C ILE A 27 7.53 -1.57 5.81
N CYS A 28 7.10 -0.30 5.88
CA CYS A 28 5.71 0.08 5.63
C CYS A 28 5.30 -0.21 4.17
N TRP A 29 6.21 -0.01 3.22
CA TRP A 29 5.98 -0.31 1.81
C TRP A 29 5.83 -1.81 1.59
N ALA A 30 6.74 -2.62 2.14
CA ALA A 30 6.68 -4.07 2.04
C ALA A 30 5.39 -4.62 2.66
N GLY A 31 5.00 -4.13 3.84
CA GLY A 31 3.76 -4.53 4.51
C GLY A 31 2.51 -4.17 3.72
N SER A 32 2.44 -2.96 3.18
CA SER A 32 1.30 -2.50 2.36
C SER A 32 1.17 -3.32 1.08
N THR A 33 2.29 -3.59 0.41
CA THR A 33 2.34 -4.41 -0.81
C THR A 33 1.89 -5.84 -0.52
N ALA A 34 2.42 -6.47 0.53
CA ALA A 34 2.04 -7.83 0.90
C ALA A 34 0.54 -7.97 1.20
N MET A 35 -0.07 -6.97 1.87
CA MET A 35 -1.51 -6.97 2.12
C MET A 35 -2.36 -6.92 0.84
N ILE A 36 -1.92 -6.15 -0.16
CA ILE A 36 -2.61 -6.03 -1.45
C ILE A 36 -2.51 -7.36 -2.22
N GLU A 37 -1.32 -7.94 -2.31
CA GLU A 37 -1.09 -9.21 -3.01
C GLU A 37 -1.87 -10.36 -2.37
N LEU A 38 -1.88 -10.44 -1.03
CA LEU A 38 -2.65 -11.46 -0.31
C LEU A 38 -4.16 -11.28 -0.53
N ALA A 39 -4.67 -10.05 -0.45
CA ALA A 39 -6.09 -9.79 -0.67
C ALA A 39 -6.53 -10.16 -2.10
N TYR A 40 -5.66 -9.96 -3.09
CA TYR A 40 -5.94 -10.36 -4.47
C TYR A 40 -5.89 -11.89 -4.63
N ALA A 41 -4.89 -12.56 -4.08
CA ALA A 41 -4.77 -14.02 -4.11
C ALA A 41 -5.99 -14.72 -3.48
N GLU A 42 -6.52 -14.16 -2.40
CA GLU A 42 -7.72 -14.64 -1.69
C GLU A 42 -9.04 -14.18 -2.34
N SER A 43 -8.99 -13.57 -3.54
CA SER A 43 -10.17 -13.04 -4.26
C SER A 43 -11.03 -12.06 -3.44
N LEU A 44 -10.43 -11.37 -2.47
CA LEU A 44 -11.13 -10.39 -1.62
C LEU A 44 -11.32 -9.05 -2.33
N ILE A 45 -10.46 -8.77 -3.32
CA ILE A 45 -10.48 -7.61 -4.22
C ILE A 45 -10.40 -8.09 -5.67
N THR A 46 -10.89 -7.26 -6.59
CA THR A 46 -10.81 -7.50 -8.04
C THR A 46 -9.44 -7.15 -8.61
N GLY A 47 -9.16 -7.60 -9.84
CA GLY A 47 -7.93 -7.21 -10.55
C GLY A 47 -7.80 -5.69 -10.74
N ALA A 48 -8.90 -5.02 -11.07
CA ALA A 48 -8.90 -3.56 -11.22
C ALA A 48 -8.55 -2.83 -9.91
N GLU A 49 -9.03 -3.34 -8.77
CA GLU A 49 -8.71 -2.79 -7.45
C GLU A 49 -7.27 -3.09 -7.03
N HIS A 50 -6.75 -4.28 -7.38
CA HIS A 50 -5.35 -4.63 -7.18
C HIS A 50 -4.42 -3.67 -7.93
N ASP A 51 -4.66 -3.44 -9.22
CA ASP A 51 -3.91 -2.47 -10.03
C ASP A 51 -3.99 -1.05 -9.46
N GLN A 52 -5.18 -0.64 -9.02
CA GLN A 52 -5.39 0.66 -8.38
C GLN A 52 -4.56 0.78 -7.10
N TYR A 53 -4.63 -0.19 -6.19
CA TYR A 53 -3.92 -0.12 -4.91
C TYR A 53 -2.41 -0.19 -5.07
N ARG A 54 -1.90 -0.96 -6.03
CA ARG A 54 -0.47 -0.97 -6.36
C ARG A 54 0.01 0.42 -6.80
N ASN A 55 -0.73 1.06 -7.71
CA ASN A 55 -0.43 2.43 -8.14
C ASN A 55 -0.45 3.42 -6.98
N GLU A 56 -1.43 3.33 -6.08
CA GLU A 56 -1.51 4.18 -4.89
C GLU A 56 -0.33 3.98 -3.93
N VAL A 57 0.11 2.74 -3.70
CA VAL A 57 1.31 2.44 -2.89
C VAL A 57 2.57 3.04 -3.50
N GLU A 58 2.79 2.84 -4.80
CA GLU A 58 3.98 3.38 -5.47
C GLU A 58 3.99 4.91 -5.48
N GLN A 59 2.82 5.55 -5.60
CA GLN A 59 2.73 7.01 -5.51
C GLN A 59 3.01 7.51 -4.09
N ALA A 60 2.53 6.81 -3.06
CA ALA A 60 2.80 7.15 -1.67
C ALA A 60 4.30 7.01 -1.33
N ASP A 61 4.96 5.95 -1.80
CA ASP A 61 6.40 5.75 -1.61
C ASP A 61 7.24 6.80 -2.35
N ARG A 62 6.93 7.07 -3.62
CA ARG A 62 7.62 8.13 -4.40
C ARG A 62 7.52 9.51 -3.77
N LYS A 63 6.37 9.87 -3.20
CA LYS A 63 6.19 11.14 -2.49
C LYS A 63 7.10 11.28 -1.27
N LEU A 64 7.47 10.18 -0.62
CA LEU A 64 8.40 10.17 0.50
C LEU A 64 9.86 10.10 0.05
N GLY A 65 10.13 9.44 -1.07
CA GLY A 65 11.47 9.35 -1.67
C GLY A 65 11.94 10.62 -2.38
N GLY A 66 11.02 11.47 -2.83
CA GLY A 66 11.33 12.74 -3.51
C GLY A 66 11.53 13.94 -2.58
N VAL A 67 11.55 13.76 -1.25
CA VAL A 67 11.76 14.87 -0.30
C VAL A 67 13.25 15.24 -0.16
N ASP A 68 14.16 14.41 -0.68
CA ASP A 68 15.62 14.62 -0.62
C ASP A 68 16.30 14.71 -2.01
N ALA A 69 15.56 15.05 -3.09
CA ALA A 69 16.10 15.21 -4.45
C ALA A 69 16.11 16.66 -4.93
#